data_AF-A0A1H2W9S0-F1
#
_entry.id   AF-A0A1H2W9S0-F1
#
_cell.length_a   1.000
_cell.length_b   1.000
_cell.length_c   1.000
_cell.angle_alpha   90.00
_cell.angle_beta   90.00
_cell.angle_gamma   90.00
#
_symmetry.space_group_name_H-M   'P 1'
#
loop_
_entity.id
_entity.type
_entity.pdbx_description
1 polymer ?
#
loop_
_entity_poly.entity_id
_entity_poly.type
_entity_poly.pdbx_seq_one_letter_code
_entity_poly.pdbx_strand_id
1 'polypeptide(L)'
;MKNDFLKKWEETSVIKGFCISVFGGLLMSIIVVAISFLIMIFKSGNDGMRYSFLHLMYFNTKTMSDGSVDMNFGTTGHFLPAIIMALVFMCFIFAIFTLTKKLLSYRVKLLNERNNTL
;
A
#
# COMPACT_ATOMS: atom_id res chain seq x y z
N MET A 1 -23.98 30.18 8.25
CA MET A 1 -22.61 30.48 7.75
C MET A 1 -21.51 29.63 8.41
N LYS A 2 -21.46 29.50 9.75
CA LYS A 2 -20.45 28.67 10.45
C LYS A 2 -20.56 27.15 10.16
N ASN A 3 -21.78 26.65 9.97
CA ASN A 3 -22.02 25.22 9.68
C ASN A 3 -21.55 24.78 8.29
N ASP A 4 -21.73 25.60 7.25
CA ASP A 4 -21.28 25.24 5.88
C ASP A 4 -19.75 25.24 5.77
N PHE A 5 -19.08 26.15 6.47
CA PHE A 5 -17.62 26.18 6.54
C PHE A 5 -17.06 24.92 7.21
N LEU A 6 -17.64 24.51 8.34
CA LEU A 6 -17.23 23.29 9.06
C LEU A 6 -17.45 22.04 8.21
N LYS A 7 -18.59 21.93 7.52
CA LYS A 7 -18.93 20.79 6.68
C LYS A 7 -17.99 20.68 5.46
N LYS A 8 -17.70 21.80 4.80
CA LYS A 8 -16.74 21.85 3.69
C LYS A 8 -15.32 21.51 4.13
N TRP A 9 -14.93 21.94 5.33
CA TRP A 9 -13.61 21.62 5.89
C TRP A 9 -13.48 20.14 6.30
N GLU A 10 -14.54 19.54 6.83
CA GLU A 10 -14.67 18.11 7.12
C GLU A 10 -14.50 17.27 5.85
N GLU A 11 -15.25 17.57 4.79
CA GLU A 11 -15.16 16.88 3.50
C GLU A 11 -13.74 16.99 2.90
N THR A 12 -13.15 18.19 2.93
CA THR A 12 -11.79 18.42 2.43
C THR A 12 -10.75 17.61 3.22
N SER A 13 -10.92 17.48 4.54
CA SER A 13 -9.98 16.75 5.39
C SER A 13 -10.06 15.23 5.18
N VAL A 14 -11.28 14.71 4.97
CA VAL A 14 -11.50 13.30 4.65
C VAL A 14 -10.90 12.95 3.28
N ILE A 15 -11.11 13.80 2.27
CA ILE A 15 -10.53 13.59 0.93
C ILE A 15 -8.99 13.61 1.00
N LYS A 16 -8.41 14.58 1.71
CA LYS A 16 -6.95 14.63 1.91
C LYS A 16 -6.42 13.36 2.60
N GLY A 17 -7.10 12.90 3.66
CA GLY A 17 -6.74 11.66 4.36
C GLY A 17 -6.80 10.43 3.44
N PHE A 18 -7.83 10.35 2.60
CA PHE A 18 -7.96 9.29 1.59
C PHE A 18 -6.79 9.31 0.60
N CYS A 19 -6.46 10.47 0.01
CA CYS A 19 -5.34 10.58 -0.94
C CYS A 19 -4.01 10.18 -0.32
N ILE A 20 -3.73 10.61 0.93
CA ILE A 20 -2.51 10.23 1.65
C ILE A 20 -2.45 8.72 1.89
N SER A 21 -3.58 8.09 2.21
CA SER A 21 -3.66 6.65 2.44
C SER A 21 -3.38 5.85 1.17
N VAL A 22 -3.97 6.27 0.05
CA VAL A 22 -3.72 5.64 -1.26
C VAL A 22 -2.25 5.79 -1.65
N PHE A 23 -1.70 6.99 -1.56
CA PHE A 23 -0.30 7.24 -1.92
C PHE A 23 0.68 6.49 -0.99
N GLY A 24 0.43 6.53 0.32
CA GLY A 24 1.24 5.82 1.31
C GLY A 24 1.23 4.32 1.09
N GLY A 25 0.06 3.74 0.81
CA GLY A 25 -0.04 2.31 0.54
C GLY A 25 0.60 1.89 -0.80
N LEU A 26 0.53 2.74 -1.84
CA LEU A 26 1.27 2.52 -3.10
C LEU A 26 2.78 2.53 -2.86
N LEU A 27 3.29 3.53 -2.12
CA LEU A 27 4.70 3.63 -1.79
C LEU A 27 5.20 2.41 -1.01
N MET A 28 4.44 1.97 -0.01
CA MET A 28 4.74 0.76 0.75
C MET A 28 4.75 -0.49 -0.13
N SER A 29 3.81 -0.59 -1.08
CA SER A 29 3.75 -1.73 -2.02
C SER A 29 5.00 -1.80 -2.90
N ILE A 30 5.47 -0.66 -3.41
CA ILE A 30 6.70 -0.58 -4.21
C ILE A 30 7.91 -1.04 -3.38
N ILE A 31 8.01 -0.58 -2.12
CA ILE A 31 9.09 -0.98 -1.21
C ILE A 31 9.06 -2.50 -0.97
N VAL A 32 7.89 -3.09 -0.71
CA VAL A 32 7.74 -4.53 -0.49
C VAL A 32 8.14 -5.33 -1.74
N VAL A 33 7.75 -4.89 -2.94
CA VAL A 33 8.14 -5.52 -4.20
C VAL A 33 9.66 -5.43 -4.39
N ALA A 34 10.26 -4.26 -4.17
CA ALA A 34 11.70 -4.06 -4.30
C ALA A 34 12.51 -4.93 -3.33
N ILE A 35 12.09 -5.00 -2.06
CA ILE A 35 12.73 -5.88 -1.06
C ILE A 35 12.56 -7.35 -1.46
N SER A 36 11.36 -7.76 -1.90
CA SER A 36 11.12 -9.14 -2.35
C SER A 36 12.02 -9.53 -3.53
N PHE A 37 12.24 -8.59 -4.45
CA PHE A 37 13.15 -8.75 -5.57
C PHE A 37 14.62 -8.87 -5.13
N LEU A 38 15.08 -8.00 -4.23
CA LEU A 38 16.44 -8.08 -3.68
C LEU A 38 16.68 -9.41 -2.96
N ILE A 39 15.74 -9.85 -2.12
CA ILE A 39 15.82 -11.15 -1.44
C ILE A 39 15.94 -12.30 -2.45
N MET A 40 15.19 -12.24 -3.54
CA MET A 40 15.22 -13.25 -4.59
C MET A 40 16.57 -13.27 -5.33
N ILE A 41 17.17 -12.12 -5.62
CA ILE A 41 18.54 -12.04 -6.16
C ILE A 41 19.56 -12.65 -5.19
N PHE A 42 19.57 -12.24 -3.93
CA PHE A 42 20.58 -12.72 -2.97
C PHE A 42 20.41 -14.19 -2.57
N LYS A 43 19.23 -14.78 -2.80
CA LYS A 43 19.02 -16.24 -2.65
C LYS A 43 19.36 -17.05 -3.91
N SER A 44 19.57 -16.39 -5.06
CA SER A 44 19.79 -17.04 -6.35
C SER A 44 21.28 -17.34 -6.59
N GLY A 45 21.83 -18.29 -5.82
CA GLY A 45 23.19 -18.80 -6.09
C GLY A 45 23.30 -19.74 -7.30
N ASN A 46 22.17 -20.29 -7.77
CA ASN A 46 22.11 -21.29 -8.86
C ASN A 46 21.01 -20.95 -9.88
N ASP A 47 21.24 -21.32 -11.15
CA ASP A 47 20.30 -21.29 -12.27
C ASP A 47 18.94 -21.92 -11.94
N GLY A 48 17.89 -21.42 -12.60
CA GLY A 48 16.53 -21.95 -12.52
C GLY A 48 15.46 -20.90 -12.23
N MET A 49 14.20 -21.37 -12.12
CA MET A 49 13.06 -20.49 -11.82
C MET A 49 13.01 -20.12 -10.34
N ARG A 50 12.95 -18.82 -10.08
CA ARG A 50 12.81 -18.23 -8.75
C ARG A 50 11.57 -17.38 -8.69
N TYR A 51 10.86 -17.50 -7.59
CA TYR A 51 9.62 -16.77 -7.37
C TYR A 51 9.88 -15.50 -6.56
N SER A 52 9.20 -14.42 -6.92
CA SER A 52 9.23 -13.14 -6.24
C SER A 52 7.81 -12.67 -5.95
N PHE A 53 7.69 -11.83 -4.92
CA PHE A 53 6.43 -11.22 -4.50
C PHE A 53 5.30 -12.23 -4.34
N LEU A 54 5.38 -13.03 -3.27
CA LEU A 54 4.38 -14.05 -2.90
C LEU A 54 4.07 -15.05 -4.03
N HIS A 55 5.05 -15.44 -4.84
CA HIS A 55 4.87 -16.34 -6.00
C HIS A 55 4.01 -15.78 -7.12
N LEU A 56 3.74 -14.48 -7.16
CA LEU A 56 3.01 -13.87 -8.27
C LEU A 56 3.90 -13.73 -9.52
N MET A 57 5.16 -13.43 -9.29
CA MET A 57 6.17 -13.20 -10.32
C MET A 57 7.21 -14.31 -10.25
N TYR A 58 7.74 -14.69 -11.40
CA TYR A 58 8.91 -15.55 -11.49
C TYR A 58 10.00 -14.89 -12.33
N PHE A 59 11.22 -15.25 -12.01
CA PHE A 59 12.42 -14.92 -12.74
C PHE A 59 13.12 -16.23 -13.07
N ASN A 60 13.31 -16.50 -14.36
CA ASN A 60 14.05 -17.67 -14.82
C ASN A 60 15.45 -17.23 -15.23
N THR A 61 16.43 -17.63 -14.44
CA THR A 61 17.84 -17.28 -14.66
C THR A 61 18.53 -18.42 -15.42
N LYS A 62 19.19 -18.09 -16.52
CA LYS A 62 20.03 -19.01 -17.29
C LYS A 62 21.42 -18.42 -17.48
N THR A 63 22.45 -19.15 -17.07
CA THR A 63 23.83 -18.78 -17.39
C THR A 63 24.11 -19.16 -18.84
N MET A 64 24.51 -18.18 -19.65
CA MET A 64 24.87 -18.37 -21.06
C MET A 64 26.32 -18.86 -21.20
N SER A 65 26.68 -19.40 -22.37
CA SER A 65 28.00 -19.99 -22.61
C SER A 65 29.16 -18.99 -22.54
N ASP A 66 28.87 -17.69 -22.61
CA ASP A 66 29.83 -16.59 -22.46
C ASP A 66 30.00 -16.14 -20.99
N GLY A 67 29.32 -16.80 -20.04
CA GLY A 67 29.32 -16.44 -18.63
C GLY A 67 28.40 -15.27 -18.28
N SER A 68 27.65 -14.73 -19.25
CA SER A 68 26.57 -13.79 -18.97
C SER A 68 25.37 -14.49 -18.37
N VAL A 69 24.55 -13.74 -17.63
CA VAL A 69 23.35 -14.25 -16.98
C VAL A 69 22.13 -13.62 -17.67
N ASP A 70 21.33 -14.43 -18.35
CA ASP A 70 20.04 -14.01 -18.89
C ASP A 70 18.93 -14.25 -17.86
N MET A 71 18.03 -13.29 -17.72
CA MET A 71 16.96 -13.34 -16.73
C MET A 71 15.62 -13.02 -17.38
N ASN A 72 14.79 -14.06 -17.51
CA ASN A 72 13.45 -13.93 -18.08
C ASN A 72 12.41 -13.69 -16.98
N PHE A 73 11.70 -12.58 -17.08
CA PHE A 73 10.62 -12.20 -16.16
C PHE A 73 9.26 -12.71 -16.68
N GLY A 74 8.44 -13.24 -15.77
CA GLY A 74 7.05 -13.57 -16.08
C GLY A 74 6.16 -13.62 -14.84
N THR A 75 4.87 -13.82 -15.07
CA THR A 75 3.87 -14.00 -14.01
C THR A 75 3.46 -15.46 -13.95
N THR A 76 3.25 -15.99 -12.75
CA THR A 76 2.92 -17.41 -12.55
C THR A 76 1.46 -17.75 -12.84
N GLY A 77 0.61 -16.73 -13.03
CA GLY A 77 -0.84 -16.90 -13.14
C GLY A 77 -1.53 -17.25 -11.80
N HIS A 78 -0.78 -17.39 -10.70
CA HIS A 78 -1.36 -17.56 -9.37
C HIS A 78 -1.83 -16.21 -8.84
N PHE A 79 -3.12 -15.90 -8.99
CA PHE A 79 -3.71 -14.63 -8.57
C PHE A 79 -4.06 -14.56 -7.08
N LEU A 80 -4.09 -15.69 -6.38
CA LEU A 80 -4.44 -15.74 -4.95
C LEU A 80 -3.64 -14.75 -4.08
N PRO A 81 -2.31 -14.61 -4.24
CA PRO A 81 -1.53 -13.64 -3.48
C PRO A 81 -1.86 -12.18 -3.82
N ALA A 82 -2.18 -11.88 -5.08
CA ALA A 82 -2.63 -10.55 -5.49
C ALA A 82 -3.99 -10.21 -4.87
N ILE A 83 -4.90 -11.18 -4.79
CA ILE A 83 -6.20 -11.01 -4.15
C ILE A 83 -6.03 -10.73 -2.65
N ILE A 84 -5.17 -11.49 -1.96
CA ILE A 84 -4.87 -11.27 -0.53
C ILE A 84 -4.29 -9.86 -0.32
N MET A 85 -3.33 -9.43 -1.15
CA MET A 85 -2.77 -8.08 -1.06
C MET A 85 -3.82 -6.99 -1.30
N ALA A 86 -4.71 -7.17 -2.28
CA ALA A 86 -5.80 -6.23 -2.53
C ALA A 86 -6.77 -6.14 -1.34
N LEU A 87 -7.08 -7.26 -0.70
CA LEU A 87 -7.91 -7.29 0.52
C LEU A 87 -7.23 -6.56 1.68
N VAL A 88 -5.94 -6.81 1.92
CA VAL A 88 -5.18 -6.12 2.97
C VAL A 88 -5.14 -4.61 2.71
N PHE A 89 -4.93 -4.20 1.46
CA PHE A 89 -4.93 -2.79 1.05
C PHE A 89 -6.31 -2.13 1.25
N MET A 90 -7.39 -2.81 0.89
CA MET A 90 -8.76 -2.35 1.18
C MET A 90 -9.01 -2.19 2.69
N CYS A 91 -8.62 -3.19 3.50
CA CYS A 91 -8.73 -3.12 4.95
C CYS A 91 -7.95 -1.94 5.52
N PHE A 92 -6.74 -1.66 5.01
CA PHE A 92 -5.94 -0.52 5.41
C PHE A 92 -6.64 0.82 5.09
N ILE A 93 -7.14 1.00 3.86
CA ILE A 93 -7.89 2.21 3.47
C ILE A 93 -9.11 2.39 4.38
N PHE A 94 -9.87 1.32 4.61
CA PHE A 94 -11.06 1.35 5.46
C PHE A 94 -10.72 1.72 6.91
N ALA A 95 -9.63 1.16 7.45
CA ALA A 95 -9.15 1.47 8.79
C ALA A 95 -8.76 2.95 8.91
N ILE A 96 -8.00 3.50 7.95
CA ILE A 96 -7.63 4.93 7.99
C ILE A 96 -8.87 5.83 7.81
N PHE A 97 -9.79 5.47 6.94
CA PHE A 97 -11.03 6.22 6.73
C PHE A 97 -11.87 6.31 8.02
N THR A 98 -12.10 5.17 8.68
CA THR A 98 -12.85 5.12 9.94
C THR A 98 -12.15 5.87 11.06
N LEU A 99 -10.83 5.75 11.16
CA LEU A 99 -10.02 6.44 12.15
C LEU A 99 -10.01 7.96 11.93
N THR A 100 -9.89 8.41 10.68
CA THR A 100 -9.95 9.83 10.31
C THR A 100 -11.30 10.43 10.68
N LYS A 101 -12.41 9.74 10.36
CA LYS A 101 -13.75 10.19 10.76
C LYS A 101 -13.88 10.30 12.28
N LYS A 102 -13.42 9.29 13.02
CA LYS A 102 -13.49 9.29 14.49
C LYS A 102 -12.70 10.43 15.12
N LEU A 103 -11.47 10.68 14.63
CA LEU A 103 -10.64 11.80 15.07
C LEU A 103 -11.28 13.14 14.78
N LEU A 104 -11.92 13.28 13.62
CA LEU A 104 -12.57 14.53 13.24
C LEU A 104 -13.81 14.80 14.10
N SER A 105 -14.66 13.80 14.35
CA SER A 105 -15.79 13.92 15.26
C SER A 105 -15.35 14.28 16.68
N TYR A 106 -14.25 13.68 17.16
CA TYR A 106 -13.67 14.01 18.46
C TYR A 106 -13.17 15.46 18.52
N ARG A 107 -12.52 15.94 17.45
CA ARG A 107 -12.08 17.34 17.36
C ARG A 107 -13.26 18.32 17.37
N VAL A 108 -14.34 18.02 16.65
CA VAL A 108 -15.56 18.86 16.66
C VAL A 108 -16.17 18.93 18.06
N LYS A 109 -16.23 17.80 18.77
CA LYS A 109 -16.70 17.74 20.16
C LYS A 109 -15.88 18.66 21.08
N LEU A 110 -14.55 18.57 21.04
CA LEU A 110 -13.66 19.41 21.85
C LEU A 110 -13.81 20.92 21.54
N LEU A 111 -13.99 21.27 20.26
CA LEU A 111 -14.22 22.67 19.86
C LEU A 111 -15.54 23.22 20.40
N ASN A 112 -16.59 22.41 20.44
CA ASN A 112 -17.89 22.80 20.99
C ASN A 112 -17.82 22.95 22.51
N GLU A 113 -17.17 22.02 23.22
CA GLU A 113 -16.96 22.13 24.67
C GLU A 113 -16.20 23.41 25.03
N ARG A 114 -15.10 23.71 24.31
CA ARG A 114 -14.32 24.94 24.53
C ARG A 114 -15.13 26.23 24.32
N ASN A 115 -16.00 26.26 23.32
CA ASN A 115 -16.81 27.45 23.01
C ASN A 115 -17.98 27.65 23.98
N ASN A 116 -18.38 26.62 24.73
CA ASN A 116 -19.45 26.72 25.74
C ASN A 116 -18.93 27.14 27.13
N THR A 117 -17.61 27.07 27.36
CA THR A 117 -16.94 27.49 28.60
C THR A 117 -16.43 28.93 28.59
N LEU A 118 -16.49 29.62 27.44
CA LEU A 118 -16.13 31.03 27.25
C LEU A 118 -17.38 31.87 27.04
#